data_AF-A0A6V7K962-F1
#
_entry.id   AF-A0A6V7K962-F1
#
_cell.length_a   1.000
_cell.length_b   1.000
_cell.length_c   1.000
_cell.angle_alpha   90.00
_cell.angle_beta   90.00
_cell.angle_gamma   90.00
#
_symmetry.space_group_name_H-M   'P 1'
#
loop_
_entity.id
_entity.type
_entity.pdbx_description
1 polymer ?
#
loop_
_entity_poly.entity_id
_entity_poly.type
_entity_poly.pdbx_seq_one_letter_code
_entity_poly.pdbx_strand_id
1 'polypeptide(L)' 'VLLALSKMMAECWHANPAVRLTALRVKKTMSKLHIDNAIKIV' A
#
# COMPACT_ATOMS: atom_id res chain seq x y z
N VAL A 1 6.91 6.94 4.16
CA VAL A 1 6.18 6.77 2.87
C VAL A 1 6.86 5.78 1.93
N LEU A 2 8.12 5.99 1.54
CA LEU A 2 8.83 5.11 0.58
C LEU A 2 8.83 3.62 0.97
N LEU A 3 9.01 3.29 2.25
CA LEU A 3 9.01 1.90 2.74
C LEU A 3 7.66 1.19 2.57
N ALA A 4 6.56 1.91 2.74
CA ALA A 4 5.23 1.34 2.60
C ALA A 4 4.85 1.17 1.11
N LEU A 5 5.28 2.12 0.27
CA LEU A 5 5.13 2.02 -1.19
C LEU A 5 5.91 0.85 -1.76
N SER A 6 7.16 0.68 -1.34
CA SER A 6 8.03 -0.43 -1.78
C SER A 6 7.51 -1.79 -1.31
N LYS A 7 7.02 -1.90 -0.07
CA LYS A 7 6.32 -3.12 0.39
C LYS A 7 5.08 -3.42 -0.47
N MET A 8 4.24 -2.42 -0.76
CA MET A 8 3.11 -2.61 -1.67
C MET A 8 3.53 -3.08 -3.06
N MET A 9 4.60 -2.51 -3.63
CA MET A 9 5.10 -2.93 -4.94
C MET A 9 5.59 -4.38 -4.91
N ALA A 10 6.29 -4.81 -3.85
CA ALA A 10 6.75 -6.19 -3.70
C ALA A 10 5.57 -7.18 -3.62
N GLU A 11 4.52 -6.86 -2.85
CA GLU A 11 3.31 -7.66 -2.74
C GLU A 11 2.49 -7.65 -4.05
N CYS A 12 2.52 -6.55 -4.81
CA CYS A 12 1.90 -6.45 -6.14
C CYS A 12 2.68 -7.19 -7.24
N TRP A 13 3.97 -7.51 -7.05
CA TRP A 13 4.80 -8.17 -8.07
C TRP A 13 5.05 -9.66 -7.80
N HIS A 14 4.27 -10.25 -6.89
CA HIS A 14 4.39 -11.66 -6.58
C HIS A 14 3.98 -12.55 -7.76
N ALA A 15 4.74 -13.64 -7.98
CA ALA A 15 4.49 -14.61 -9.05
C ALA A 15 3.13 -15.33 -8.91
N ASN A 16 2.62 -15.45 -7.69
CA ASN A 16 1.31 -16.01 -7.41
C ASN A 16 0.22 -14.91 -7.44
N PRO A 17 -0.74 -14.95 -8.36
CA PRO A 17 -1.79 -13.93 -8.48
C PRO A 17 -2.76 -13.88 -7.29
N ALA A 18 -2.89 -14.96 -6.51
CA ALA A 18 -3.79 -15.01 -5.36
C ALA A 18 -3.32 -14.16 -4.17
N VAL A 19 -2.00 -13.95 -4.06
CA VAL A 19 -1.40 -13.11 -3.01
C VAL A 19 -1.16 -11.66 -3.47
N ARG A 20 -1.28 -11.39 -4.77
CA ARG A 20 -1.19 -10.02 -5.30
C ARG A 20 -2.27 -9.15 -4.66
N LEU A 21 -1.86 -7.96 -4.23
CA LEU A 21 -2.82 -6.96 -3.75
C LEU A 21 -3.83 -6.62 -4.86
N THR A 22 -5.11 -6.80 -4.57
CA THR A 22 -6.19 -6.36 -5.45
C THR A 22 -6.26 -4.84 -5.50
N ALA A 23 -6.74 -4.28 -6.62
CA ALA A 23 -6.89 -2.83 -6.81
C ALA A 23 -7.61 -2.15 -5.63
N LEU A 24 -8.61 -2.82 -5.04
CA LEU A 24 -9.31 -2.32 -3.85
C LEU A 24 -8.41 -2.24 -2.62
N ARG A 25 -7.55 -3.23 -2.37
CA ARG A 25 -6.58 -3.21 -1.26
C ARG A 25 -5.50 -2.16 -1.48
N VAL A 26 -4.97 -2.04 -2.71
CA VAL A 26 -4.02 -0.97 -3.09
C VAL A 26 -4.62 0.40 -2.77
N LYS A 27 -5.87 0.65 -3.18
CA LYS A 27 -6.59 1.90 -2.90
C LYS A 27 -6.76 2.14 -1.39
N LYS A 28 -7.17 1.11 -0.64
CA LYS A 28 -7.37 1.22 0.83
C LYS A 28 -6.06 1.51 1.56
N THR A 29 -4.96 0.86 1.17
CA THR A 29 -3.63 1.08 1.75
C THR A 29 -3.11 2.47 1.41
N MET A 30 -3.32 2.96 0.19
CA MET A 30 -2.97 4.33 -0.21
C MET A 30 -3.75 5.38 0.58
N SER A 31 -5.07 5.19 0.75
CA SER A 31 -5.89 6.05 1.59
C SER A 31 -5.44 6.03 3.06
N LYS A 32 -5.09 4.85 3.58
CA LYS A 32 -4.60 4.69 4.96
C LYS A 32 -3.24 5.35 5.17
N LEU A 33 -2.33 5.26 4.19
CA LEU A 33 -1.06 5.98 4.19
C LEU A 33 -1.26 7.51 4.12
N HIS A 34 -2.23 7.98 3.34
CA HIS A 34 -2.54 9.41 3.25
C HIS A 34 -3.08 9.94 4.58
N ILE A 35 -3.94 9.18 5.26
CA ILE A 35 -4.50 9.53 6.57
C ILE A 35 -3.43 9.45 7.66
N ASP A 36 -2.61 8.40 7.70
CA ASP A 36 -1.51 8.25 8.67
C ASP A 36 -0.46 9.37 8.52
N ASN A 37 -0.24 9.86 7.30
CA ASN A 37 0.64 10.99 7.04
C ASN A 37 -0.03 12.32 7.42
N ALA A 38 -1.33 12.50 7.17
CA ALA A 38 -2.07 13.69 7.60
C ALA A 38 -2.17 13.84 9.12
N ILE A 39 -2.17 12.73 9.88
CA ILE A 39 -2.20 12.73 11.35
C ILE A 39 -0.80 12.96 11.96
N LYS A 40 0.27 12.73 11.21
CA LYS A 40 1.67 12.93 11.67
C LYS A 40 2.26 14.29 11.33
N ILE A 41 1.52 15.13 10.59
CA ILE A 41 1.86 16.53 10.36
C ILE A 41 1.02 17.37 11.34
N VAL A 42 1.25 17.17 12.64
CA VAL A 42 0.88 18.09 13.73
C VAL A 42 1.88 17.94 14.85
#